data_AF-A0A8U0M4N7-F1
#
_entry.id   AF-A0A8U0M4N7-F1
#
_cell.length_a   1.000
_cell.length_b   1.000
_cell.length_c   1.000
_cell.angle_alpha   90.00
_cell.angle_beta   90.00
_cell.angle_gamma   90.00
#
_symmetry.space_group_name_H-M   'P 1'
#
loop_
_entity.id
_entity.type
_entity.pdbx_description
1 polymer ?
#
loop_
_entity_poly.entity_id
_entity_poly.type
_entity_poly.pdbx_seq_one_letter_code
_entity_poly.pdbx_strand_id
1 'polypeptide(L)'
;MATKSAESKYSTLTSDIISSIESKLGEAGQATKKMKKSIEKSAKKLAKKLGKLMDKAEKKTEKPKKSATKKAKKEAAKAKKNAEKAAKNAKRTASKNVVAHPAASISTPAVVTPKATTRTRTAAPKKTTAAPKAAPATEPSTES
;
A
#
# COMPACT_ATOMS: atom_id res chain seq x y z
N MET A 1 -16.00 8.36 18.23
CA MET A 1 -17.08 8.48 17.21
C MET A 1 -17.00 7.47 16.06
N ALA A 2 -16.24 6.36 16.15
CA ALA A 2 -16.11 5.39 15.05
C ALA A 2 -17.21 4.30 15.01
N THR A 3 -18.01 4.15 16.07
CA THR A 3 -18.96 3.05 16.21
C THR A 3 -20.28 3.27 15.45
N LYS A 4 -20.76 4.52 15.36
CA LYS A 4 -22.02 4.84 14.66
C LYS A 4 -21.96 4.61 13.15
N SER A 5 -20.82 4.86 12.51
CA SER A 5 -20.64 4.61 11.07
C SER A 5 -20.48 3.12 10.75
N ALA A 6 -19.89 2.33 11.65
CA ALA A 6 -19.81 0.89 11.48
C ALA A 6 -21.18 0.23 11.67
N GLU A 7 -21.97 0.68 12.65
CA GLU A 7 -23.33 0.16 12.86
C GLU A 7 -24.27 0.45 11.68
N SER A 8 -24.23 1.65 11.08
CA SER A 8 -25.06 1.93 9.91
C SER A 8 -24.68 1.06 8.70
N LYS A 9 -23.38 0.91 8.43
CA LYS A 9 -22.86 0.03 7.37
C LYS A 9 -23.28 -1.42 7.58
N TYR A 10 -23.23 -1.92 8.81
CA TYR A 10 -23.63 -3.30 9.10
C TYR A 10 -25.15 -3.48 9.11
N SER A 11 -25.91 -2.43 9.46
CA SER A 11 -27.38 -2.45 9.42
C SER A 11 -27.88 -2.64 7.99
N THR A 12 -27.37 -1.86 7.03
CA THR A 12 -27.73 -1.98 5.62
C THR A 12 -27.38 -3.37 5.08
N LEU A 13 -26.16 -3.84 5.35
CA LEU A 13 -25.71 -5.18 4.93
C LEU A 13 -26.57 -6.29 5.57
N THR A 14 -26.98 -6.13 6.82
CA THR A 14 -27.84 -7.08 7.51
C THR A 14 -29.23 -7.12 6.87
N SER A 15 -29.83 -5.96 6.58
CA SER A 15 -31.12 -5.87 5.89
C SER A 15 -31.07 -6.50 4.51
N ASP A 16 -30.02 -6.25 3.71
CA ASP A 16 -29.88 -6.85 2.38
C ASP A 16 -29.77 -8.38 2.44
N ILE A 17 -28.99 -8.90 3.40
CA ILE A 17 -28.88 -10.35 3.61
C ILE A 17 -30.23 -10.94 4.02
N ILE A 18 -30.96 -10.30 4.94
CA ILE A 18 -32.28 -10.74 5.37
C ILE A 18 -33.24 -10.75 4.18
N SER A 19 -33.35 -9.64 3.44
CA SER A 19 -34.23 -9.53 2.27
C SER A 19 -33.88 -10.55 1.18
N SER A 20 -32.59 -10.82 0.93
CA SER A 20 -32.17 -11.84 -0.03
C SER A 20 -32.54 -13.26 0.41
N ILE A 21 -32.40 -13.56 1.70
CA ILE A 21 -32.78 -14.86 2.25
C ILE A 21 -34.31 -15.03 2.26
N GLU A 22 -35.05 -14.01 2.69
CA GLU A 22 -36.52 -14.02 2.68
C GLU A 22 -37.06 -14.14 1.26
N SER A 23 -36.45 -13.46 0.28
CA SER A 23 -36.81 -13.59 -1.14
C SER A 23 -36.56 -15.00 -1.69
N LYS A 24 -35.46 -15.66 -1.30
CA LYS A 24 -35.18 -17.05 -1.72
C LYS A 24 -36.03 -18.10 -1.03
N LEU A 25 -36.49 -17.82 0.18
CA LEU A 25 -37.35 -18.72 0.97
C LEU A 25 -38.85 -18.53 0.67
N GLY A 26 -39.22 -17.53 -0.12
CA GLY A 26 -40.62 -17.22 -0.46
C GLY A 26 -41.48 -16.98 0.79
N GLU A 27 -42.78 -17.28 0.71
CA GLU A 27 -43.72 -17.13 1.83
C GLU A 27 -43.36 -18.01 3.04
N ALA A 28 -42.75 -19.18 2.81
CA ALA A 28 -42.26 -20.05 3.88
C ALA A 28 -41.20 -19.34 4.75
N GLY A 29 -40.38 -18.48 4.14
CA GLY A 29 -39.40 -17.62 4.78
C GLY A 29 -39.99 -16.64 5.79
N GLN A 30 -41.20 -16.15 5.53
CA GLN A 30 -41.90 -15.16 6.37
C GLN A 30 -42.75 -15.79 7.48
N ALA A 31 -43.13 -17.07 7.34
CA ALA A 31 -44.20 -17.68 8.11
C ALA A 31 -43.86 -17.98 9.59
N THR A 32 -42.59 -18.06 9.99
CA THR A 32 -42.25 -18.39 11.39
C THR A 32 -41.38 -17.34 12.08
N LYS A 33 -41.91 -16.78 13.18
CA LYS A 33 -41.22 -15.81 14.07
C LYS A 33 -39.85 -16.32 14.55
N LYS A 34 -39.70 -17.64 14.72
CA LYS A 34 -38.43 -18.29 15.10
C LYS A 34 -37.40 -18.23 13.96
N MET A 35 -37.82 -18.49 12.72
CA MET A 35 -36.94 -18.43 11.56
C MET A 35 -36.50 -17.00 11.28
N LYS A 36 -37.42 -16.02 11.31
CA LYS A 36 -37.07 -14.60 11.15
C LYS A 36 -36.00 -14.14 12.15
N LYS A 37 -36.15 -14.50 13.44
CA LYS A 37 -35.14 -14.22 14.47
C LYS A 37 -33.80 -14.92 14.22
N SER A 38 -33.83 -16.16 13.74
CA SER A 38 -32.60 -16.92 13.41
C SER A 38 -31.86 -16.29 12.23
N ILE A 39 -32.59 -15.89 11.19
CA ILE A 39 -32.06 -15.19 10.02
C ILE A 39 -31.46 -13.85 10.45
N GLU A 40 -32.16 -13.05 11.24
CA GLU A 40 -31.66 -11.76 11.73
C GLU A 40 -30.37 -11.91 12.55
N LYS A 41 -30.30 -12.88 13.49
CA LYS A 41 -29.09 -13.15 14.27
C LYS A 41 -27.92 -13.59 13.39
N SER A 42 -28.20 -14.43 12.39
CA SER A 42 -27.19 -14.98 11.48
C SER A 42 -26.66 -13.90 10.54
N ALA A 43 -27.55 -13.10 9.95
CA ALA A 43 -27.23 -11.95 9.11
C ALA A 43 -26.40 -10.93 9.87
N LYS A 44 -26.78 -10.59 11.12
CA LYS A 44 -26.02 -9.66 11.97
C LYS A 44 -24.60 -10.16 12.28
N LYS A 45 -24.44 -11.47 12.54
CA LYS A 45 -23.11 -12.09 12.73
C LYS A 45 -22.29 -12.04 11.44
N LEU A 46 -22.91 -12.30 10.30
CA LEU A 46 -22.24 -12.31 9.00
C LEU A 46 -21.79 -10.91 8.58
N ALA A 47 -22.68 -9.92 8.66
CA ALA A 47 -22.37 -8.51 8.41
C ALA A 47 -21.20 -8.02 9.27
N LYS A 48 -21.18 -8.39 10.56
CA LYS A 48 -20.07 -8.03 11.46
C LYS A 48 -18.74 -8.69 11.06
N LYS A 49 -18.75 -9.93 10.54
CA LYS A 49 -17.53 -10.60 10.04
C LYS A 49 -17.03 -9.96 8.75
N LEU A 50 -17.93 -9.70 7.79
CA LEU A 50 -17.60 -9.02 6.54
C LEU A 50 -17.06 -7.61 6.78
N GLY A 51 -17.70 -6.88 7.68
CA GLY A 51 -17.24 -5.59 8.17
C GLY A 51 -15.81 -5.59 8.68
N LYS A 52 -15.51 -6.50 9.61
CA LYS A 52 -14.14 -6.65 10.14
C LYS A 52 -13.11 -7.00 9.06
N LEU A 53 -13.50 -7.75 8.02
CA LEU A 53 -12.61 -8.07 6.91
C LEU A 53 -12.37 -6.85 6.02
N MET A 54 -13.40 -6.08 5.71
CA MET A 54 -13.29 -4.82 4.96
C MET A 54 -12.42 -3.81 5.71
N ASP A 55 -12.66 -3.60 7.01
CA ASP A 55 -11.85 -2.70 7.84
C ASP A 55 -10.37 -3.13 7.91
N LYS A 56 -10.11 -4.45 7.95
CA LYS A 56 -8.75 -4.98 7.90
C LYS A 56 -8.11 -4.76 6.53
N ALA A 57 -8.86 -4.93 5.45
CA ALA A 57 -8.38 -4.70 4.09
C ALA A 57 -8.06 -3.22 3.85
N GLU A 58 -8.95 -2.32 4.27
CA GLU A 58 -8.73 -0.87 4.23
C GLU A 58 -7.50 -0.47 5.04
N LYS A 59 -7.33 -0.97 6.27
CA LYS A 59 -6.13 -0.68 7.07
C LYS A 59 -4.83 -1.19 6.43
N LYS A 60 -4.87 -2.30 5.70
CA LYS A 60 -3.69 -2.81 4.97
C LYS A 60 -3.33 -1.94 3.77
N THR A 61 -4.30 -1.29 3.12
CA THR A 61 -4.06 -0.42 1.97
C THR A 61 -3.76 1.04 2.37
N GLU A 62 -4.25 1.50 3.52
CA GLU A 62 -4.05 2.89 3.97
C GLU A 62 -2.64 3.14 4.55
N LYS A 63 -2.08 2.17 5.28
CA LYS A 63 -0.72 2.25 5.86
C LYS A 63 0.38 2.51 4.83
N PRO A 64 0.49 1.74 3.72
CA PRO A 64 1.51 1.98 2.73
C PRO A 64 1.33 3.34 2.04
N LYS A 65 0.08 3.75 1.74
CA LYS A 65 -0.21 5.07 1.14
C LYS A 65 0.25 6.24 1.99
N LYS A 66 -0.04 6.24 3.31
CA LYS A 66 0.42 7.27 4.25
C LYS A 66 1.95 7.32 4.38
N SER A 67 2.61 6.15 4.36
CA SER A 67 4.06 6.07 4.41
C SER A 67 4.72 6.64 3.14
N ALA A 68 4.15 6.34 1.97
CA ALA A 68 4.63 6.81 0.68
C ALA A 68 4.45 8.33 0.54
N THR A 69 3.31 8.87 0.94
CA THR A 69 3.08 10.33 0.94
C THR A 69 4.00 11.08 1.90
N LYS A 70 4.31 10.51 3.07
CA LYS A 70 5.26 11.13 4.02
C LYS A 70 6.69 11.15 3.46
N LYS A 71 7.13 10.07 2.80
CA LYS A 71 8.43 10.03 2.12
C LYS A 71 8.49 11.03 0.96
N ALA A 72 7.49 11.05 0.10
CA ALA A 72 7.41 11.98 -1.04
C ALA A 72 7.46 13.45 -0.58
N LYS A 73 6.70 13.83 0.46
CA LYS A 73 6.76 15.19 1.03
C LYS A 73 8.16 15.54 1.58
N LYS A 74 8.83 14.59 2.24
CA LYS A 74 10.17 14.80 2.81
C LYS A 74 11.22 14.98 1.72
N GLU A 75 11.12 14.22 0.63
CA GLU A 75 12.02 14.33 -0.52
C GLU A 75 11.80 15.64 -1.28
N ALA A 76 10.55 16.03 -1.51
CA ALA A 76 10.21 17.32 -2.12
C ALA A 76 10.76 18.51 -1.31
N ALA A 77 10.65 18.47 0.03
CA ALA A 77 11.19 19.52 0.89
C ALA A 77 12.73 19.60 0.85
N LYS A 78 13.42 18.45 0.79
CA LYS A 78 14.88 18.40 0.64
C LYS A 78 15.32 18.94 -0.72
N ALA A 79 14.63 18.55 -1.80
CA ALA A 79 14.91 19.03 -3.15
C ALA A 79 14.74 20.55 -3.25
N LYS A 80 13.65 21.10 -2.70
CA LYS A 80 13.42 22.56 -2.66
C LYS A 80 14.55 23.29 -1.92
N LYS A 81 14.95 22.80 -0.75
CA LYS A 81 16.05 23.39 0.03
C LYS A 81 17.39 23.31 -0.69
N ASN A 82 17.65 22.25 -1.45
CA ASN A 82 18.87 22.12 -2.23
C ASN A 82 18.88 23.06 -3.45
N ALA A 83 17.76 23.14 -4.18
CA ALA A 83 17.61 24.06 -5.30
C ALA A 83 17.78 25.53 -4.86
N GLU A 84 17.24 25.91 -3.70
CA GLU A 84 17.39 27.26 -3.16
C GLU A 84 18.85 27.58 -2.78
N LYS A 85 19.57 26.61 -2.20
CA LYS A 85 21.00 26.74 -1.92
C LYS A 85 21.82 26.85 -3.20
N ALA A 86 21.52 26.04 -4.21
CA ALA A 86 22.19 26.07 -5.51
C ALA A 86 21.96 27.41 -6.21
N ALA A 87 20.72 27.93 -6.20
CA ALA A 87 20.40 29.24 -6.77
C ALA A 87 21.12 30.37 -6.03
N LYS A 88 21.20 30.32 -4.70
CA LYS A 88 21.94 31.31 -3.90
C LYS A 88 23.45 31.25 -4.15
N ASN A 89 24.00 30.04 -4.33
CA ASN A 89 25.41 29.85 -4.67
C ASN A 89 25.73 30.36 -6.09
N ALA A 90 24.89 30.03 -7.07
CA ALA A 90 25.01 30.51 -8.46
C ALA A 90 24.92 32.04 -8.56
N LYS A 91 24.02 32.68 -7.78
CA LYS A 91 23.98 34.14 -7.70
C LYS A 91 25.27 34.72 -7.10
N ARG A 92 25.83 34.09 -6.06
CA ARG A 92 27.07 34.55 -5.43
C ARG A 92 28.28 34.39 -6.34
N THR A 93 28.36 33.32 -7.12
CA THR A 93 29.44 33.13 -8.11
C THR A 93 29.29 34.08 -9.29
N ALA A 94 28.07 34.34 -9.76
CA ALA A 94 27.80 35.34 -10.79
C ALA A 94 28.21 36.76 -10.34
N SER A 95 27.86 37.17 -9.10
CA SER A 95 28.25 38.47 -8.56
C SER A 95 29.76 38.62 -8.29
N LYS A 96 30.48 37.51 -8.10
CA LYS A 96 31.94 37.53 -7.87
C LYS A 96 32.73 37.66 -9.19
N ASN A 97 32.15 37.22 -10.31
CA ASN A 97 32.76 37.33 -11.64
C ASN A 97 32.65 38.71 -12.29
N VAL A 98 31.95 39.67 -11.67
CA VAL A 98 31.86 41.06 -12.18
C VAL A 98 33.06 41.92 -11.73
N VAL A 99 33.94 41.40 -10.85
CA VAL A 99 35.15 42.11 -10.39
C VAL A 99 36.45 41.40 -10.82
N ALA A 100 36.37 40.40 -11.70
CA ALA A 100 37.56 39.81 -12.31
C ALA A 100 37.76 40.37 -13.72
N HIS A 101 38.68 41.34 -13.82
CA HIS A 101 39.20 41.85 -15.10
C HIS A 101 39.66 40.71 -16.02
N PRO A 102 39.52 40.84 -17.36
CA PRO A 102 39.95 39.82 -18.31
C PRO A 102 41.47 39.92 -18.49
N ALA A 103 42.23 39.12 -17.75
CA ALA A 103 43.63 38.90 -18.08
C ALA A 103 43.73 37.61 -18.91
N ALA A 104 43.92 37.81 -20.21
CA ALA A 104 44.38 36.78 -21.13
C ALA A 104 45.63 36.11 -20.53
N SER A 105 45.59 34.79 -20.40
CA SER A 105 46.82 34.01 -20.38
C SER A 105 46.55 32.66 -21.02
N ILE A 106 47.13 32.53 -22.20
CA ILE A 106 47.18 31.33 -23.02
C ILE A 106 48.06 30.34 -22.25
N SER A 107 47.49 29.23 -21.78
CA SER A 107 48.27 28.04 -21.48
C SER A 107 47.45 26.82 -21.83
N THR A 108 47.93 26.13 -22.85
CA THR A 108 47.47 24.84 -23.35
C THR A 108 47.35 23.81 -22.21
N PRO A 109 46.21 23.12 -22.05
CA PRO A 109 46.15 21.97 -21.16
C PRO A 109 46.67 20.72 -21.88
N ALA A 110 47.79 20.19 -21.39
CA ALA A 110 48.26 18.85 -21.69
C ALA A 110 47.16 17.83 -21.37
N VAL A 111 46.85 16.99 -22.35
CA VAL A 111 45.88 15.90 -22.25
C VAL A 111 46.46 14.82 -21.33
N VAL A 112 46.05 14.82 -20.07
CA VAL A 112 46.18 13.66 -19.18
C VAL A 112 44.86 12.91 -19.22
N THR A 113 44.85 11.80 -19.95
CA THR A 113 43.75 10.84 -20.00
C THR A 113 43.59 10.16 -18.63
N PRO A 114 42.42 10.23 -17.98
CA PRO A 114 42.17 9.42 -16.80
C PRO A 114 41.93 7.96 -17.22
N LYS A 115 42.81 7.07 -16.76
CA LYS A 115 42.73 5.61 -16.92
C LYS A 115 41.43 5.08 -16.28
N ALA A 116 40.50 4.64 -17.12
CA ALA A 116 39.25 4.02 -16.70
C ALA A 116 39.52 2.72 -15.94
N THR A 117 39.19 2.70 -14.64
CA THR A 117 39.17 1.48 -13.84
C THR A 117 37.80 0.83 -13.97
N THR A 118 37.70 -0.23 -14.77
CA THR A 118 36.53 -1.08 -14.86
C THR A 118 36.49 -2.03 -13.66
N ARG A 119 35.57 -1.80 -12.71
CA ARG A 119 35.27 -2.81 -11.68
C ARG A 119 34.33 -3.87 -12.26
N THR A 120 34.85 -5.08 -12.31
CA THR A 120 34.17 -6.32 -12.69
C THR A 120 33.03 -6.68 -11.72
N ARG A 121 31.96 -7.22 -12.28
CA ARG A 121 30.76 -7.77 -11.62
C ARG A 121 31.10 -8.86 -10.62
N THR A 122 30.32 -8.95 -9.53
CA THR A 122 30.01 -10.22 -8.88
C THR A 122 28.50 -10.43 -8.85
N ALA A 123 28.05 -11.49 -9.51
CA ALA A 123 26.65 -11.92 -9.56
C ALA A 123 26.22 -12.45 -8.19
N ALA A 124 25.04 -12.04 -7.71
CA ALA A 124 24.44 -12.60 -6.51
C ALA A 124 23.82 -13.98 -6.83
N PRO A 125 24.05 -15.01 -6.01
CA PRO A 125 23.51 -16.35 -6.24
C PRO A 125 21.99 -16.40 -5.98
N LYS A 126 21.27 -17.03 -6.92
CA LYS A 126 19.84 -17.41 -6.79
C LYS A 126 19.67 -18.33 -5.58
N LYS A 127 18.80 -17.95 -4.64
CA LYS A 127 18.32 -18.88 -3.60
C LYS A 127 17.04 -19.55 -4.06
N THR A 128 17.08 -20.86 -3.96
CA THR A 128 16.13 -21.86 -4.45
C THR A 128 14.80 -21.85 -3.67
N THR A 129 13.73 -22.11 -4.43
CA THR A 129 12.38 -22.42 -3.98
C THR A 129 12.34 -23.73 -3.19
N ALA A 130 11.77 -23.70 -1.98
CA ALA A 130 11.37 -24.92 -1.26
C ALA A 130 9.90 -25.23 -1.54
N ALA A 131 9.64 -26.47 -1.95
CA ALA A 131 8.36 -27.02 -2.35
C ALA A 131 7.34 -27.13 -1.18
N PRO A 132 6.03 -27.16 -1.49
CA PRO A 132 4.97 -27.33 -0.49
C PRO A 132 5.00 -28.74 0.14
N LYS A 133 4.91 -28.79 1.48
CA LYS A 133 4.78 -30.04 2.24
C LYS A 133 3.36 -30.60 2.09
N ALA A 134 3.29 -31.91 1.87
CA ALA A 134 2.13 -32.72 1.53
C ALA A 134 0.95 -32.64 2.52
N ALA A 135 -0.24 -32.86 1.96
CA ALA A 135 -1.51 -33.08 2.66
C ALA A 135 -1.54 -34.47 3.34
N PRO A 136 -2.09 -34.59 4.57
CA PRO A 136 -2.49 -35.88 5.10
C PRO A 136 -3.87 -36.30 4.55
N ALA A 137 -3.97 -37.61 4.35
CA ALA A 137 -4.96 -38.33 3.58
C ALA A 137 -6.37 -38.38 4.22
N THR A 138 -7.34 -38.60 3.34
CA THR A 138 -8.68 -39.12 3.60
C THR A 138 -8.66 -40.45 4.36
N GLU A 139 -9.39 -40.54 5.47
CA GLU A 139 -9.90 -41.81 5.99
C GLU A 139 -11.37 -41.99 5.55
N PRO A 140 -11.73 -43.11 4.91
CA PRO A 140 -13.11 -43.51 4.70
C PRO A 140 -13.60 -44.30 5.92
N SER A 141 -14.71 -43.88 6.52
CA SER A 141 -15.49 -44.76 7.42
C SER A 141 -16.87 -44.97 6.81
N THR A 142 -17.01 -46.14 6.19
CA THR A 142 -18.24 -46.87 5.94
C THR A 142 -18.78 -47.49 7.23
N GLU A 143 -19.99 -48.07 7.12
CA GLU A 143 -20.76 -48.88 8.08
C GLU A 143 -21.58 -48.10 9.12
N SER A 144 -22.83 -48.47 9.43
CA SER A 144 -23.85 -49.30 8.76
C SER A 144 -25.14 -49.15 9.58
#